data_AF-A0A327J2X4-F1
#
_entry.id   AF-A0A327J2X4-F1
#
_cell.length_a   1.000
_cell.length_b   1.000
_cell.length_c   1.000
_cell.angle_alpha   90.00
_cell.angle_beta   90.00
_cell.angle_gamma   90.00
#
_symmetry.space_group_name_H-M   'P 1'
#
loop_
_entity.id
_entity.type
_entity.pdbx_description
1 polymer ?
#
loop_
_entity_poly.entity_id
_entity_poly.type
_entity_poly.pdbx_seq_one_letter_code
_entity_poly.pdbx_strand_id
1 'polypeptide(L)' 'MGKSKARIFRKGINDQITKMTRCDAVAKVAQYLNEGDNNSARDLITMFGLSAEEILEAGASYESVIALKNIFEK' A
#
# COMPACT_ATOMS: atom_id res chain seq x y z
N MET A 1 -4.32 -8.88 34.99
CA MET A 1 -4.77 -9.00 33.59
C MET A 1 -5.19 -10.45 33.31
N GLY A 2 -6.41 -10.67 32.80
CA GLY A 2 -6.91 -12.03 32.55
C GLY A 2 -6.14 -12.77 31.45
N LYS A 3 -6.05 -14.11 31.53
CA LYS A 3 -5.32 -14.97 30.59
C LYS A 3 -5.73 -14.75 29.13
N SER A 4 -7.03 -14.54 28.89
CA SER A 4 -7.57 -14.24 27.55
C SER A 4 -7.02 -12.91 27.02
N LYS A 5 -7.11 -11.84 27.81
CA LYS A 5 -6.60 -10.51 27.43
C LYS A 5 -5.10 -10.53 27.13
N ALA A 6 -4.29 -11.18 27.97
CA ALA A 6 -2.84 -11.27 27.75
C ALA A 6 -2.47 -11.98 26.43
N ARG A 7 -3.24 -13.01 26.03
CA ARG A 7 -3.05 -13.71 24.76
C ARG A 7 -3.37 -12.83 23.55
N ILE A 8 -4.48 -12.09 23.62
CA ILE A 8 -4.90 -11.17 22.55
C ILE A 8 -3.84 -10.08 22.35
N PHE A 9 -3.36 -9.45 23.42
CA PHE A 9 -2.32 -8.43 23.31
C PHE A 9 -1.02 -8.99 22.73
N ARG A 10 -0.55 -10.17 23.17
CA ARG A 10 0.65 -10.79 22.57
C ARG A 10 0.50 -11.08 21.08
N LYS A 11 -0.69 -11.52 20.64
CA LYS A 11 -0.97 -11.72 19.21
C LYS A 11 -0.96 -10.39 18.47
N GLY A 12 -1.67 -9.37 18.95
CA GLY A 12 -1.72 -8.05 18.32
C GLY A 12 -0.42 -7.26 18.36
N ILE A 13 0.49 -7.54 19.29
CA ILE A 13 1.84 -6.93 19.33
C ILE A 13 2.71 -7.44 18.16
N ASN A 14 2.55 -8.71 17.79
CA ASN A 14 3.31 -9.32 16.69
C ASN A 14 2.61 -9.17 15.33
N ASP A 15 1.30 -8.95 15.34
CA ASP A 15 0.45 -8.75 14.16
C ASP A 15 0.13 -7.25 13.96
N GLN A 16 1.13 -6.40 14.21
CA GLN A 16 0.98 -4.98 13.94
C GLN A 16 1.07 -4.77 12.43
N ILE A 17 0.03 -4.19 11.83
CA ILE A 17 0.15 -3.53 10.54
C ILE A 17 1.32 -2.54 10.68
N THR A 18 2.37 -2.76 9.89
CA THR A 18 3.55 -1.90 9.89
C THR A 18 3.09 -0.45 9.85
N LYS A 19 3.52 0.38 10.80
CA LYS A 19 3.21 1.82 10.82
C LYS A 19 3.80 2.44 9.55
N MET A 20 3.01 2.50 8.50
CA MET A 20 3.45 2.99 7.21
C MET A 20 2.94 4.41 7.04
N THR A 21 3.87 5.34 6.84
CA THR A 21 3.51 6.73 6.57
C THR A 21 3.04 6.88 5.13
N ARG A 22 2.37 8.00 4.82
CA ARG A 22 1.95 8.28 3.43
C ARG A 22 3.13 8.30 2.47
N CYS A 23 4.26 8.91 2.86
CA CYS A 23 5.48 8.93 2.05
C CYS A 23 6.01 7.51 1.77
N ASP A 24 6.06 6.66 2.78
CA ASP A 24 6.50 5.27 2.61
C ASP A 24 5.56 4.48 1.71
N ALA A 25 4.25 4.75 1.80
CA ALA A 25 3.25 4.11 0.95
C ALA A 25 3.45 4.50 -0.52
N VAL A 26 3.65 5.80 -0.81
CA VAL A 26 3.90 6.27 -2.18
C VAL A 26 5.17 5.63 -2.76
N ALA A 27 6.26 5.61 -2.00
CA ALA A 27 7.52 5.00 -2.44
C ALA A 27 7.37 3.49 -2.72
N LYS A 28 6.66 2.76 -1.84
CA LYS A 28 6.37 1.33 -2.05
C LYS A 28 5.46 1.07 -3.23
N VAL A 29 4.44 1.90 -3.44
CA VAL A 29 3.56 1.78 -4.60
C VAL A 29 4.35 1.96 -5.90
N ALA A 30 5.23 2.97 -5.97
CA ALA A 30 6.10 3.16 -7.12
C ALA A 30 7.02 1.95 -7.35
N GLN A 31 7.58 1.39 -6.28
CA GLN A 31 8.38 0.17 -6.35
C GLN A 31 7.57 -1.02 -6.87
N TYR A 32 6.41 -1.32 -6.29
CA TYR A 32 5.55 -2.43 -6.71
C TYR A 32 5.08 -2.30 -8.16
N LEU A 33 4.82 -1.07 -8.62
CA LEU A 33 4.46 -0.82 -10.01
C LEU A 33 5.60 -1.08 -10.99
N ASN A 34 6.84 -0.82 -10.58
CA ASN A 34 8.03 -1.10 -11.38
C ASN A 34 8.37 -2.61 -11.36
N GLU A 35 8.04 -3.32 -10.27
CA GLU A 35 8.21 -4.77 -10.15
C GLU A 35 7.05 -5.58 -10.79
N GLY A 36 5.97 -4.90 -11.19
CA GLY A 36 4.80 -5.52 -11.82
C GLY A 36 3.79 -6.14 -10.84
N ASP A 37 3.93 -5.92 -9.54
CA ASP A 37 2.96 -6.34 -8.52
C ASP A 37 1.80 -5.35 -8.41
N ASN A 38 0.88 -5.45 -9.37
CA ASN A 38 -0.28 -4.57 -9.47
C ASN A 38 -1.29 -4.76 -8.32
N ASN A 39 -1.34 -5.93 -7.68
CA ASN A 39 -2.33 -6.21 -6.63
C ASN A 39 -1.94 -5.47 -5.34
N SER A 40 -0.69 -5.64 -4.90
CA SER A 40 -0.17 -4.94 -3.72
C SER A 40 -0.15 -3.43 -3.91
N ALA A 41 0.22 -2.96 -5.11
CA ALA A 41 0.14 -1.55 -5.45
C ALA A 41 -1.29 -1.02 -5.35
N ARG A 42 -2.28 -1.75 -5.89
CA ARG A 42 -3.70 -1.37 -5.83
C ARG A 42 -4.23 -1.26 -4.41
N ASP A 43 -3.91 -2.24 -3.56
CA ASP A 43 -4.35 -2.25 -2.17
C ASP A 43 -3.84 -1.00 -1.43
N LEU A 44 -2.56 -0.65 -1.62
CA LEU A 44 -1.97 0.53 -1.03
C LEU A 44 -2.54 1.84 -1.59
N ILE A 45 -2.75 1.94 -2.90
CA ILE A 45 -3.39 3.11 -3.52
C ILE A 45 -4.78 3.32 -2.93
N THR A 46 -5.55 2.24 -2.78
CA THR A 46 -6.93 2.30 -2.26
C THR A 46 -6.95 2.62 -0.76
N MET A 47 -6.04 2.04 0.03
CA MET A 47 -5.94 2.29 1.46
C MET A 47 -5.53 3.73 1.80
N PHE A 48 -4.58 4.30 1.04
CA PHE A 48 -4.05 5.64 1.32
C PHE A 48 -4.72 6.75 0.49
N GLY A 49 -5.52 6.40 -0.52
CA GLY A 49 -6.12 7.38 -1.43
C GLY A 49 -5.04 8.20 -2.14
N LEU A 50 -4.10 7.51 -2.79
CA LEU A 50 -2.99 8.14 -3.51
C LEU A 50 -3.44 8.62 -4.89
N SER A 51 -2.98 9.81 -5.27
CA SER A 51 -3.18 10.34 -6.61
C SER A 51 -2.15 9.76 -7.60
N ALA A 52 -2.49 9.75 -8.89
CA ALA A 52 -1.55 9.35 -9.93
C ALA A 52 -0.33 10.28 -9.99
N GLU A 53 -0.51 11.57 -9.68
CA GLU A 53 0.54 12.58 -9.65
C GLU A 53 1.60 12.26 -8.60
N GLU A 54 1.18 11.95 -7.36
CA GLU A 54 2.10 11.56 -6.27
C GLU A 54 2.93 10.31 -6.63
N ILE A 55 2.32 9.34 -7.32
CA ILE A 55 2.97 8.08 -7.70
C ILE A 55 3.97 8.30 -8.84
N LEU A 56 3.65 9.17 -9.80
CA LEU A 56 4.56 9.55 -10.89
C LEU A 56 5.75 10.37 -10.37
N GLU A 57 5.51 11.29 -9.44
CA GLU A 57 6.58 12.07 -8.80
C GLU A 57 7.56 11.16 -8.03
N ALA A 58 7.07 10.06 -7.47
CA ALA A 58 7.89 9.05 -6.81
C ALA A 58 8.65 8.11 -7.76
N GLY A 59 8.53 8.29 -9.08
CA GLY A 59 9.32 7.55 -10.07
C GLY A 59 8.69 6.23 -10.55
N ALA A 60 7.37 6.09 -10.46
CA ALA A 60 6.68 4.98 -11.12
C ALA A 60 6.68 5.14 -12.65
N SER A 61 6.76 4.02 -13.37
CA SER A 61 6.59 4.04 -14.84
C SER A 61 5.20 4.55 -15.23
N TYR A 62 5.16 5.50 -16.16
CA TYR A 62 3.92 6.08 -16.69
C TYR A 62 2.96 5.03 -17.26
N GLU A 63 3.51 4.02 -17.96
CA GLU A 63 2.74 2.92 -18.52
C GLU A 63 2.04 2.11 -17.43
N SER A 64 2.73 1.81 -16.33
CA SER A 64 2.18 1.08 -15.18
C SER A 64 1.06 1.88 -14.50
N VAL A 65 1.21 3.20 -14.39
CA VAL A 65 0.18 4.08 -13.80
C VAL A 65 -1.07 4.16 -14.70
N ILE A 66 -0.91 4.23 -16.02
CA ILE A 66 -2.04 4.19 -16.95
C ILE A 66 -2.73 2.83 -16.94
N ALA A 67 -1.96 1.74 -16.91
CA ALA A 67 -2.51 0.39 -16.84
C ALA A 67 -3.42 0.23 -15.61
N LEU A 68 -3.02 0.81 -14.47
CA LEU A 68 -3.87 0.89 -13.29
C LEU A 68 -5.13 1.75 -13.52
N LYS A 69 -5.02 2.92 -14.16
CA LYS A 69 -6.19 3.79 -14.43
C LYS A 69 -7.28 3.08 -15.23
N ASN A 70 -6.90 2.30 -16.24
CA ASN A 70 -7.83 1.50 -17.04
C ASN A 70 -8.56 0.42 -16.23
N ILE A 71 -8.06 0.05 -15.05
CA ILE A 71 -8.71 -0.90 -14.14
C ILE A 71 -9.80 -0.21 -13.28
N PHE A 72 -9.75 1.11 -13.13
CA PHE A 72 -10.71 1.90 -12.35
C PHE A 72 -11.91 2.40 -13.16
N GLU A 73 -11.83 2.42 -14.49
CA GLU A 73 -12.97 2.72 -15.37
C GLU A 73 -13.69 1.42 -15.76
N LYS A 74 -14.80 1.13 -15.08
CA LYS A 74 -15.82 0.17 -15.51
C LYS A 74 -17.21 0.79 -15.35
#